data_AF-A0A850B7V0-F1
#
_entry.id   AF-A0A850B7V0-F1
#
_cell.length_a   1.000
_cell.length_b   1.000
_cell.length_c   1.000
_cell.angle_alpha   90.00
_cell.angle_beta   90.00
_cell.angle_gamma   90.00
#
_symmetry.space_group_name_H-M   'P 1'
#
loop_
_entity.id
_entity.type
_entity.pdbx_description
1 polymer ?
#
loop_
_entity_poly.entity_id
_entity_poly.type
_entity_poly.pdbx_seq_one_letter_code
_entity_poly.pdbx_strand_id
1 'polypeptide(L)'
;MNRLRAISKALAAVVLCALLVTPPCAWADGDRDRKAADEEIELGRKAAAENDKQVKLVTDPAILDRVTRIGNELAAIANTIEVPMLWGRPGLKQLPYTFKVVEDKDVNAYSLPGGFIYVNTGLLDFVKSDDELAGVLGHEIAHAAHHHMMRLISEQEKMQWIALGPALASILLGKGGTDTTSNLLLAGQLYMIAKLNTYGVEAEKDSDHAAVYYMSKSRYNPVGLLTFMERLGRRERLRPEVELGIYRTHPPSIERSQSMIALLTQLKIPINRRAVDPTIGARVETVTHESVTYADVTMNGTRIIRLADAGATSADTRAKTLAETVNRLFDDNLVSFDLALSGDKTRVLARRRTLIAVSEADARGAGQTVQATAEGALNALRNLLWQDQFNRTPTTASVP
;
A
#
# COMPACT_ATOMS: atom_id res chain seq x y z
N MET A 1 -49.39 -63.74 36.10
CA MET A 1 -48.43 -63.80 37.24
C MET A 1 -47.33 -62.81 36.91
N ASN A 2 -47.01 -61.73 37.61
CA ASN A 2 -47.40 -61.21 38.91
C ASN A 2 -47.52 -59.69 38.81
N ARG A 3 -48.61 -59.15 39.37
CA ARG A 3 -48.69 -57.77 39.84
C ARG A 3 -47.97 -57.71 41.18
N LEU A 4 -47.14 -56.70 41.40
CA LEU A 4 -46.96 -56.11 42.74
C LEU A 4 -46.69 -54.62 42.56
N ARG A 5 -47.66 -53.85 43.04
CA ARG A 5 -47.67 -52.39 43.13
C ARG A 5 -47.07 -51.96 44.47
N ALA A 6 -46.58 -50.72 44.45
CA ALA A 6 -46.69 -49.71 45.51
C ALA A 6 -45.61 -49.68 46.59
N ILE A 7 -44.93 -48.53 46.64
CA ILE A 7 -44.63 -47.60 47.75
C ILE A 7 -43.83 -46.48 47.05
N SER A 8 -44.05 -45.18 47.15
CA SER A 8 -44.99 -44.30 47.84
C SER A 8 -44.75 -42.89 47.30
N LYS A 9 -45.80 -42.08 47.22
CA LYS A 9 -45.76 -40.66 46.90
C LYS A 9 -44.88 -39.91 47.91
N ALA A 10 -43.89 -39.14 47.43
CA ALA A 10 -43.30 -38.04 48.18
C ALA A 10 -42.71 -37.01 47.20
N LEU A 11 -43.16 -35.75 47.36
CA LEU A 11 -42.61 -34.50 46.82
C LEU A 11 -42.72 -34.23 45.31
N ALA A 12 -43.90 -33.75 44.92
CA ALA A 12 -43.99 -32.56 44.08
C ALA A 12 -43.59 -31.35 44.94
N ALA A 13 -42.33 -30.93 44.87
CA ALA A 13 -41.85 -29.62 45.32
C ALA A 13 -40.42 -29.41 44.80
N VAL A 14 -40.23 -28.38 43.95
CA VAL A 14 -38.97 -27.70 43.66
C VAL A 14 -37.92 -28.48 42.84
N VAL A 15 -38.10 -28.53 41.51
CA VAL A 15 -37.00 -28.38 40.55
C VAL A 15 -37.46 -27.43 39.44
N LEU A 16 -37.73 -26.19 39.86
CA LEU A 16 -37.81 -25.02 38.99
C LEU A 16 -36.75 -24.04 39.51
N CYS A 17 -35.48 -24.27 39.15
CA CYS A 17 -34.37 -23.30 39.13
C CYS A 17 -33.03 -24.05 39.06
N ALA A 18 -32.57 -24.36 37.84
CA ALA A 18 -31.14 -24.39 37.50
C ALA A 18 -30.95 -24.36 35.97
N LEU A 19 -31.72 -23.51 35.28
CA LEU A 19 -31.25 -22.86 34.07
C LEU A 19 -30.47 -21.62 34.52
N LEU A 20 -29.34 -21.85 35.20
CA LEU A 20 -28.28 -20.86 35.24
C LEU A 20 -27.40 -21.17 34.05
N VAL A 21 -27.79 -20.61 32.91
CA VAL A 21 -26.85 -20.25 31.86
C VAL A 21 -25.88 -19.28 32.52
N THR A 22 -24.80 -19.80 33.11
CA THR A 22 -23.62 -18.98 33.31
C THR A 22 -23.10 -18.71 31.91
N PRO A 23 -23.06 -17.45 31.43
CA PRO A 23 -22.30 -17.18 30.22
C PRO A 23 -20.87 -17.69 30.47
N PRO A 24 -20.27 -18.48 29.56
CA PRO A 24 -18.85 -18.80 29.69
C PRO A 24 -18.12 -17.47 29.86
N CYS A 25 -17.38 -17.40 30.95
CA CYS A 25 -16.68 -16.20 31.39
C CYS A 25 -15.86 -15.63 30.24
N ALA A 26 -16.04 -14.34 29.95
CA ALA A 26 -15.21 -13.55 29.05
C ALA A 26 -13.71 -13.48 29.47
N TRP A 27 -13.30 -14.23 30.50
CA TRP A 27 -11.92 -14.35 30.98
C TRP A 27 -11.16 -15.51 30.32
N ALA A 28 -11.86 -16.50 29.75
CA ALA A 28 -11.22 -17.63 29.07
C ALA A 28 -10.75 -17.28 27.64
N ASP A 29 -11.34 -16.26 27.00
CA ASP A 29 -10.93 -15.81 25.67
C ASP A 29 -9.66 -14.96 25.74
N GLY A 30 -9.57 -14.01 26.69
CA GLY A 30 -8.38 -13.16 26.83
C GLY A 30 -7.08 -13.91 27.13
N ASP A 31 -7.13 -14.99 27.93
CA ASP A 31 -5.93 -15.79 28.23
C ASP A 31 -5.51 -16.67 27.05
N ARG A 32 -6.48 -17.18 26.27
CA ARG A 32 -6.21 -17.93 25.03
C ARG A 32 -5.64 -17.02 23.94
N ASP A 33 -6.17 -15.83 23.79
CA ASP A 33 -5.71 -14.86 22.80
C ASP A 33 -4.30 -14.35 23.12
N ARG A 34 -4.01 -14.09 24.40
CA ARG A 34 -2.66 -13.75 24.88
C ARG A 34 -1.67 -14.88 24.60
N LYS A 35 -2.00 -16.11 24.98
CA LYS A 35 -1.13 -17.26 24.75
C LYS A 35 -0.84 -17.47 23.25
N ALA A 36 -1.86 -17.35 22.41
CA ALA A 36 -1.69 -17.45 20.96
C ALA A 36 -0.83 -16.30 20.39
N ALA A 37 -0.88 -15.10 20.99
CA ALA A 37 0.00 -13.98 20.63
C ALA A 37 1.46 -14.30 20.96
N ASP A 38 1.70 -14.81 22.17
CA ASP A 38 3.03 -15.18 22.64
C ASP A 38 3.64 -16.29 21.78
N GLU A 39 2.83 -17.27 21.36
CA GLU A 39 3.23 -18.33 20.44
C GLU A 39 3.62 -17.79 19.06
N GLU A 40 2.85 -16.85 18.51
CA GLU A 40 3.17 -16.20 17.22
C GLU A 40 4.45 -15.39 17.30
N ILE A 41 4.65 -14.62 18.38
CA ILE A 41 5.87 -13.82 18.58
C ILE A 41 7.10 -14.73 18.72
N GLU A 42 6.99 -15.84 19.45
CA GLU A 42 8.06 -16.83 19.56
C GLU A 42 8.41 -17.45 18.21
N LEU A 43 7.39 -17.81 17.42
CA LEU A 43 7.55 -18.35 16.08
C LEU A 43 8.27 -17.36 15.16
N GLY A 44 7.81 -16.10 15.19
CA GLY A 44 8.41 -14.97 14.51
C GLY A 44 9.88 -14.77 14.85
N ARG A 45 10.22 -14.83 16.14
CA ARG A 45 11.60 -14.67 16.61
C ARG A 45 12.53 -15.76 16.07
N LYS A 46 12.07 -17.01 16.04
CA LYS A 46 12.83 -18.13 15.47
C LYS A 46 13.00 -17.98 13.96
N ALA A 47 11.94 -17.62 13.25
CA ALA A 47 11.98 -17.38 11.81
C ALA A 47 12.91 -16.20 11.46
N ALA A 48 12.85 -15.12 12.21
CA ALA A 48 13.73 -13.96 12.07
C ALA A 48 15.20 -14.33 12.30
N ALA A 49 15.50 -15.10 13.35
CA ALA A 49 16.85 -15.56 13.64
C ALA A 49 17.43 -16.47 12.54
N GLU A 50 16.59 -17.26 11.86
CA GLU A 50 17.02 -18.03 10.69
C GLU A 50 17.17 -17.15 9.45
N ASN A 51 16.23 -16.26 9.19
CA ASN A 51 16.28 -15.31 8.08
C ASN A 51 17.56 -14.45 8.12
N ASP A 52 17.91 -13.92 9.29
CA ASP A 52 19.10 -13.10 9.51
C ASP A 52 20.42 -13.80 9.14
N LYS A 53 20.47 -15.15 9.15
CA LYS A 53 21.65 -15.92 8.69
C LYS A 53 21.76 -15.98 7.17
N GLN A 54 20.63 -15.83 6.47
CA GLN A 54 20.51 -15.99 5.03
C GLN A 54 20.58 -14.65 4.28
N VAL A 55 20.44 -13.54 4.99
CA VAL A 55 20.40 -12.19 4.39
C VAL A 55 21.55 -11.32 4.89
N LYS A 56 21.98 -10.37 4.05
CA LYS A 56 22.96 -9.36 4.45
C LYS A 56 22.23 -8.14 4.98
N LEU A 57 22.35 -7.87 6.28
CA LEU A 57 21.70 -6.72 6.91
C LEU A 57 22.50 -5.43 6.68
N VAL A 58 21.79 -4.35 6.36
CA VAL A 58 22.34 -3.00 6.26
C VAL A 58 22.48 -2.41 7.66
N THR A 59 23.62 -1.79 7.94
CA THR A 59 23.93 -1.19 9.25
C THR A 59 24.06 0.34 9.20
N ASP A 60 23.78 0.96 8.05
CA ASP A 60 23.84 2.42 7.89
C ASP A 60 22.80 3.10 8.81
N PRO A 61 23.21 3.96 9.76
CA PRO A 61 22.29 4.57 10.71
C PRO A 61 21.23 5.46 10.08
N ALA A 62 21.51 6.15 8.97
CA ALA A 62 20.55 7.04 8.32
C ALA A 62 19.46 6.25 7.60
N ILE A 63 19.84 5.15 6.94
CA ILE A 63 18.88 4.24 6.31
C ILE A 63 17.99 3.58 7.36
N LEU A 64 18.60 3.08 8.44
CA LEU A 64 17.87 2.43 9.53
C LEU A 64 16.95 3.40 10.27
N ASP A 65 17.39 4.63 10.57
CA ASP A 65 16.55 5.66 11.20
C ASP A 65 15.31 5.95 10.35
N ARG A 66 15.49 6.17 9.04
CA ARG A 66 14.37 6.46 8.13
C ARG A 66 13.31 5.37 8.18
N VAL A 67 13.69 4.12 8.00
CA VAL A 67 12.76 2.97 7.99
C VAL A 67 12.14 2.77 9.38
N THR A 68 12.94 2.79 10.42
CA THR A 68 12.48 2.54 11.80
C THR A 68 11.56 3.64 12.29
N ARG A 69 11.85 4.91 11.99
CA ARG A 69 11.01 6.05 12.38
C ARG A 69 9.63 6.00 11.74
N ILE A 70 9.56 5.74 10.42
CA ILE A 70 8.30 5.60 9.70
C ILE A 70 7.53 4.37 10.20
N GLY A 71 8.22 3.22 10.27
CA GLY A 71 7.64 1.96 10.70
C GLY A 71 7.08 2.00 12.12
N ASN A 72 7.83 2.54 13.08
CA ASN A 72 7.40 2.64 14.47
C ASN A 72 6.17 3.55 14.66
N GLU A 73 6.06 4.64 13.90
CA GLU A 73 4.87 5.51 13.94
C GLU A 73 3.61 4.74 13.52
N LEU A 74 3.68 4.02 12.39
CA LEU A 74 2.57 3.23 11.88
C LEU A 74 2.27 2.01 12.77
N ALA A 75 3.30 1.35 13.30
CA ALA A 75 3.16 0.22 14.21
C ALA A 75 2.50 0.63 15.53
N ALA A 76 2.81 1.81 16.05
CA ALA A 76 2.14 2.36 17.24
C ALA A 76 0.64 2.59 16.98
N ILE A 77 0.29 3.07 15.78
CA ILE A 77 -1.11 3.20 15.36
C ILE A 77 -1.75 1.80 15.27
N ALA A 78 -1.16 0.87 14.55
CA ALA A 78 -1.67 -0.50 14.40
C ALA A 78 -1.86 -1.23 15.75
N ASN A 79 -1.00 -0.98 16.74
CA ASN A 79 -1.12 -1.54 18.09
C ASN A 79 -2.22 -0.89 18.95
N THR A 80 -2.81 0.24 18.52
CA THR A 80 -3.77 1.03 19.31
C THR A 80 -5.15 1.11 18.70
N ILE A 81 -5.26 1.01 17.37
CA ILE A 81 -6.54 1.07 16.67
C ILE A 81 -6.85 -0.26 16.00
N GLU A 82 -8.08 -0.72 16.18
CA GLU A 82 -8.63 -1.79 15.35
C GLU A 82 -9.22 -1.16 14.09
N VAL A 83 -8.84 -1.69 12.92
CA VAL A 83 -9.35 -1.25 11.63
C VAL A 83 -10.23 -2.34 11.03
N PRO A 84 -11.20 -2.00 10.14
CA PRO A 84 -12.01 -3.00 9.47
C PRO A 84 -11.13 -4.03 8.74
N MET A 85 -11.35 -5.30 9.07
CA MET A 85 -10.63 -6.44 8.52
C MET A 85 -11.51 -7.18 7.51
N LEU A 86 -11.05 -7.29 6.26
CA LEU A 86 -11.64 -8.08 5.19
C LEU A 86 -11.15 -9.53 5.22
N TRP A 87 -9.90 -9.75 5.64
CA TRP A 87 -9.26 -11.05 5.73
C TRP A 87 -8.24 -11.08 6.87
N GLY A 88 -7.93 -12.25 7.42
CA GLY A 88 -7.08 -12.39 8.60
C GLY A 88 -7.78 -13.02 9.80
N ARG A 89 -7.12 -12.97 10.97
CA ARG A 89 -7.67 -13.44 12.24
C ARG A 89 -8.06 -12.24 13.11
N PRO A 90 -9.26 -12.22 13.70
CA PRO A 90 -9.71 -11.11 14.53
C PRO A 90 -8.97 -11.09 15.87
N GLY A 91 -8.98 -9.92 16.51
CA GLY A 91 -8.42 -9.70 17.84
C GLY A 91 -7.16 -8.83 17.77
N LEU A 92 -7.31 -7.55 18.14
CA LEU A 92 -6.19 -6.63 18.25
C LEU A 92 -5.16 -7.15 19.26
N LYS A 93 -3.91 -7.33 18.80
CA LYS A 93 -2.79 -7.77 19.62
C LYS A 93 -1.63 -6.80 19.48
N GLN A 94 -1.04 -6.45 20.62
CA GLN A 94 0.15 -5.61 20.62
C GLN A 94 1.35 -6.45 20.20
N LEU A 95 1.93 -6.13 19.05
CA LEU A 95 3.12 -6.79 18.54
C LEU A 95 4.38 -5.94 18.80
N PRO A 96 5.51 -6.56 19.19
CA PRO A 96 6.79 -5.89 19.34
C PRO A 96 7.45 -5.71 17.97
N TYR A 97 6.95 -4.76 17.18
CA TYR A 97 7.44 -4.54 15.82
C TYR A 97 8.94 -4.26 15.77
N THR A 98 9.62 -4.89 14.82
CA THR A 98 11.04 -4.63 14.53
C THR A 98 11.23 -4.44 13.03
N PHE A 99 12.07 -3.50 12.65
CA PHE A 99 12.33 -3.15 11.27
C PHE A 99 13.81 -3.37 10.95
N LYS A 100 14.07 -4.11 9.87
CA LYS A 100 15.44 -4.36 9.39
C LYS A 100 15.54 -4.08 7.90
N VAL A 101 16.72 -3.68 7.46
CA VAL A 101 17.00 -3.42 6.06
C VAL A 101 17.96 -4.48 5.53
N VAL A 102 17.61 -5.06 4.39
CA VAL A 102 18.36 -6.11 3.71
C VAL A 102 19.02 -5.54 2.46
N GLU A 103 20.31 -5.81 2.30
CA GLU A 103 21.07 -5.45 1.09
C GLU A 103 20.67 -6.40 -0.06
N ASP A 104 19.66 -5.97 -0.80
CA ASP A 104 19.08 -6.67 -1.94
C ASP A 104 18.52 -5.62 -2.92
N LYS A 105 18.78 -5.81 -4.22
CA LYS A 105 18.39 -4.88 -5.29
C LYS A 105 16.93 -5.06 -5.72
N ASP A 106 16.29 -6.13 -5.29
CA ASP A 106 14.88 -6.35 -5.56
C ASP A 106 14.03 -5.30 -4.85
N VAL A 107 13.02 -4.78 -5.56
CA VAL A 107 11.98 -3.94 -4.98
C VAL A 107 11.10 -4.88 -4.16
N ASN A 108 11.33 -4.97 -2.85
CA ASN A 108 10.57 -5.85 -1.96
C ASN A 108 10.58 -5.38 -0.50
N ALA A 109 9.54 -5.76 0.22
CA ALA A 109 9.46 -5.81 1.67
C ALA A 109 8.65 -7.05 2.07
N TYR A 110 8.82 -7.52 3.29
CA TYR A 110 8.04 -8.65 3.79
C TYR A 110 7.96 -8.64 5.32
N SER A 111 6.91 -9.24 5.83
CA SER A 111 6.65 -9.46 7.24
C SER A 111 6.77 -10.95 7.61
N LEU A 112 7.38 -11.20 8.77
CA LEU A 112 7.33 -12.48 9.48
C LEU A 112 6.32 -12.37 10.64
N PRO A 113 5.83 -13.51 11.17
CA PRO A 113 4.90 -13.53 12.31
C PRO A 113 5.43 -12.71 13.48
N GLY A 114 4.54 -12.11 14.29
CA GLY A 114 4.96 -11.42 15.50
C GLY A 114 5.61 -10.04 15.29
N GLY A 115 5.51 -9.46 14.10
CA GLY A 115 5.87 -8.06 13.83
C GLY A 115 7.31 -7.82 13.35
N PHE A 116 8.00 -8.83 12.82
CA PHE A 116 9.33 -8.62 12.23
C PHE A 116 9.20 -8.24 10.76
N ILE A 117 9.64 -7.05 10.39
CA ILE A 117 9.49 -6.47 9.06
C ILE A 117 10.86 -6.24 8.44
N TYR A 118 11.02 -6.68 7.19
CA TYR A 118 12.24 -6.58 6.42
C TYR A 118 11.99 -5.76 5.16
N VAL A 119 12.92 -4.86 4.85
CA VAL A 119 12.85 -3.98 3.69
C VAL A 119 14.12 -4.12 2.87
N ASN A 120 13.99 -4.39 1.57
CA ASN A 120 15.15 -4.46 0.68
C ASN A 120 15.63 -3.06 0.27
N THR A 121 16.93 -2.88 0.10
CA THR A 121 17.52 -1.62 -0.42
C THR A 121 16.93 -1.21 -1.77
N GLY A 122 16.59 -2.16 -2.65
CA GLY A 122 15.95 -1.89 -3.93
C GLY A 122 14.57 -1.24 -3.79
N LEU A 123 13.83 -1.52 -2.71
CA LEU A 123 12.59 -0.79 -2.42
C LEU A 123 12.88 0.68 -2.08
N LEU A 124 13.90 0.91 -1.25
CA LEU A 124 14.29 2.25 -0.82
C LEU A 124 14.76 3.13 -1.99
N ASP A 125 15.40 2.53 -2.99
CA ASP A 125 15.79 3.20 -4.25
C ASP A 125 14.59 3.47 -5.17
N PHE A 126 13.53 2.66 -5.06
CA PHE A 126 12.37 2.73 -5.93
C PHE A 126 11.32 3.75 -5.47
N VAL A 127 11.09 3.89 -4.16
CA VAL A 127 10.18 4.89 -3.59
C VAL A 127 10.61 6.31 -3.95
N LYS A 128 9.66 7.23 -4.10
CA LYS A 128 9.88 8.65 -4.44
C LYS A 128 9.59 9.61 -3.31
N SER A 129 9.03 9.11 -2.21
CA SER A 129 8.79 9.87 -0.99
C SER A 129 8.70 8.96 0.23
N ASP A 130 8.69 9.58 1.41
CA ASP A 130 8.39 8.89 2.66
C ASP A 130 6.91 8.44 2.74
N ASP A 131 6.00 9.09 2.01
CA ASP A 131 4.59 8.68 1.94
C ASP A 131 4.43 7.31 1.28
N GLU A 132 5.18 7.04 0.21
CA GLU A 132 5.15 5.73 -0.44
C GLU A 132 5.81 4.65 0.41
N LEU A 133 6.93 4.96 1.05
CA LEU A 133 7.59 4.04 1.98
C LEU A 133 6.67 3.73 3.17
N ALA A 134 5.99 4.73 3.71
CA ALA A 134 4.97 4.56 4.75
C ALA A 134 3.81 3.68 4.26
N GLY A 135 3.39 3.83 3.01
CA GLY A 135 2.39 2.95 2.41
C GLY A 135 2.80 1.49 2.39
N VAL A 136 4.02 1.18 1.92
CA VAL A 136 4.52 -0.20 1.87
C VAL A 136 4.75 -0.75 3.28
N LEU A 137 5.31 0.03 4.20
CA LEU A 137 5.47 -0.39 5.59
C LEU A 137 4.12 -0.62 6.29
N GLY A 138 3.14 0.26 6.05
CA GLY A 138 1.78 0.11 6.56
C GLY A 138 1.11 -1.18 6.07
N HIS A 139 1.35 -1.55 4.81
CA HIS A 139 0.88 -2.80 4.21
C HIS A 139 1.52 -4.03 4.90
N GLU A 140 2.84 -4.04 5.12
CA GLU A 140 3.51 -5.13 5.85
C GLU A 140 3.11 -5.21 7.32
N ILE A 141 2.91 -4.05 7.96
CA ILE A 141 2.40 -3.97 9.33
C ILE A 141 1.00 -4.59 9.41
N ALA A 142 0.15 -4.38 8.40
CA ALA A 142 -1.18 -4.97 8.33
C ALA A 142 -1.15 -6.49 8.21
N HIS A 143 -0.27 -7.06 7.38
CA HIS A 143 -0.09 -8.52 7.31
C HIS A 143 0.21 -9.14 8.69
N ALA A 144 1.06 -8.49 9.48
CA ALA A 144 1.36 -8.91 10.83
C ALA A 144 0.19 -8.65 11.80
N ALA A 145 -0.41 -7.46 11.77
CA ALA A 145 -1.49 -7.05 12.67
C ALA A 145 -2.74 -7.92 12.51
N HIS A 146 -3.08 -8.32 11.28
CA HIS A 146 -4.23 -9.16 10.98
C HIS A 146 -3.88 -10.65 10.92
N HIS A 147 -2.66 -11.01 11.35
CA HIS A 147 -2.20 -12.39 11.50
C HIS A 147 -2.34 -13.21 10.21
N HIS A 148 -2.05 -12.60 9.07
CA HIS A 148 -2.28 -13.20 7.75
C HIS A 148 -1.55 -14.52 7.57
N MET A 149 -0.28 -14.58 7.99
CA MET A 149 0.49 -15.81 7.94
C MET A 149 -0.10 -16.89 8.85
N MET A 150 -0.58 -16.54 10.05
CA MET A 150 -1.20 -17.52 10.95
C MET A 150 -2.50 -18.06 10.36
N ARG A 151 -3.32 -17.21 9.74
CA ARG A 151 -4.50 -17.66 9.01
C ARG A 151 -4.13 -18.64 7.89
N LEU A 152 -3.14 -18.29 7.08
CA LEU A 152 -2.67 -19.14 5.99
C LEU A 152 -2.19 -20.51 6.47
N ILE A 153 -1.38 -20.54 7.54
CA ILE A 153 -0.90 -21.80 8.16
C ILE A 153 -2.09 -22.66 8.61
N SER A 154 -3.08 -22.08 9.28
CA SER A 154 -4.26 -22.85 9.73
C SER A 154 -5.12 -23.36 8.58
N GLU A 155 -5.26 -22.58 7.51
CA GLU A 155 -5.95 -23.04 6.29
C GLU A 155 -5.19 -24.20 5.64
N GLN A 156 -3.86 -24.14 5.57
CA GLN A 156 -3.02 -25.23 5.05
C GLN A 156 -3.06 -26.48 5.93
N GLU A 157 -2.96 -26.35 7.25
CA GLU A 157 -3.06 -27.46 8.19
C GLU A 157 -4.40 -28.19 8.03
N LYS A 158 -5.51 -27.46 7.94
CA LYS A 158 -6.84 -28.03 7.68
C LYS A 158 -6.87 -28.80 6.36
N MET A 159 -6.29 -28.24 5.29
CA MET A 159 -6.23 -28.89 3.99
C MET A 159 -5.36 -30.14 3.99
N GLN A 160 -4.21 -30.12 4.67
CA GLN A 160 -3.35 -31.30 4.85
C GLN A 160 -4.05 -32.37 5.70
N TRP A 161 -4.81 -31.97 6.72
CA TRP A 161 -5.60 -32.89 7.54
C TRP A 161 -6.70 -33.57 6.72
N ILE A 162 -7.36 -32.82 5.84
CA ILE A 162 -8.37 -33.35 4.91
C ILE A 162 -7.73 -34.28 3.87
N ALA A 163 -6.55 -33.91 3.34
CA ALA A 163 -5.86 -34.66 2.29
C ALA A 163 -5.13 -35.92 2.81
N LEU A 164 -4.63 -35.90 4.04
CA LEU A 164 -3.72 -36.93 4.59
C LEU A 164 -4.27 -37.61 5.86
N GLY A 165 -5.55 -37.40 6.20
CA GLY A 165 -6.18 -37.77 7.48
C GLY A 165 -5.68 -39.04 8.18
N PRO A 166 -5.55 -40.20 7.51
CA PRO A 166 -5.04 -41.43 8.13
C PRO A 166 -3.51 -41.53 8.25
N ALA A 167 -2.75 -40.86 7.38
CA ALA A 167 -1.29 -40.99 7.27
C ALA A 167 -0.51 -39.98 8.14
N LEU A 168 -1.12 -38.84 8.49
CA LEU A 168 -0.50 -37.85 9.40
C LEU A 168 -0.74 -38.17 10.88
N ALA A 169 -1.83 -38.87 11.20
CA ALA A 169 -2.15 -39.31 12.56
C ALA A 169 -1.08 -40.26 13.14
N SER A 170 -0.43 -41.07 12.31
CA SER A 170 0.67 -41.95 12.73
C SER A 170 1.99 -41.22 13.00
N ILE A 171 2.20 -40.03 12.43
CA ILE A 171 3.39 -39.19 12.67
C ILE A 171 3.21 -38.36 13.94
N LEU A 172 1.99 -37.87 14.22
CA LEU A 172 1.71 -37.01 15.39
C LEU A 172 1.32 -37.77 16.67
N LEU A 173 0.83 -39.02 16.57
CA LEU A 173 0.61 -39.90 17.74
C LEU A 173 1.87 -40.69 18.14
N GLY A 174 2.97 -40.51 17.41
CA GLY A 174 4.29 -41.05 17.72
C GLY A 174 4.95 -40.28 18.87
N LYS A 175 4.93 -40.87 20.06
CA LYS A 175 5.74 -40.48 21.22
C LYS A 175 7.23 -40.25 20.85
N GLY A 176 7.75 -39.05 21.16
CA GLY A 176 9.19 -38.74 21.24
C GLY A 176 9.67 -37.79 20.13
N GLY A 177 10.21 -36.60 20.38
CA GLY A 177 10.72 -36.02 21.62
C GLY A 177 10.90 -34.51 21.51
N THR A 178 11.39 -33.92 22.61
CA THR A 178 11.75 -32.51 22.79
C THR A 178 13.00 -32.10 21.99
N ASP A 179 13.08 -32.47 20.71
CA ASP A 179 14.31 -32.36 19.94
C ASP A 179 14.28 -31.21 18.94
N THR A 180 15.27 -30.32 19.09
CA THR A 180 15.66 -29.15 18.30
C THR A 180 15.51 -29.32 16.76
N THR A 181 15.58 -30.55 16.27
CA THR A 181 15.47 -30.92 14.85
C THR A 181 14.07 -30.68 14.26
N SER A 182 12.98 -30.93 15.00
CA SER A 182 11.61 -30.69 14.51
C SER A 182 11.30 -29.18 14.41
N ASN A 183 11.78 -28.40 15.39
CA ASN A 183 11.68 -26.94 15.40
C ASN A 183 12.51 -26.28 14.30
N LEU A 184 13.68 -26.84 13.95
CA LEU A 184 14.51 -26.34 12.85
C LEU A 184 13.89 -26.62 11.48
N LEU A 185 13.29 -27.80 11.29
CA LEU A 185 12.59 -28.14 10.05
C LEU A 185 11.38 -27.23 9.84
N LEU A 186 10.61 -26.97 10.89
CA LEU A 186 9.50 -26.02 10.86
C LEU A 186 9.98 -24.59 10.59
N ALA A 187 11.08 -24.15 11.22
CA ALA A 187 11.66 -22.83 10.96
C ALA A 187 12.13 -22.67 9.50
N GLY A 188 12.74 -23.71 8.92
CA GLY A 188 13.13 -23.72 7.50
C GLY A 188 11.92 -23.71 6.56
N GLN A 189 10.85 -24.43 6.90
CA GLN A 189 9.60 -24.39 6.14
C GLN A 189 8.90 -23.02 6.23
N LEU A 190 8.90 -22.39 7.40
CA LEU A 190 8.37 -21.04 7.61
C LEU A 190 9.22 -19.99 6.91
N TYR A 191 10.54 -20.15 6.88
CA TYR A 191 11.42 -19.31 6.06
C TYR A 191 11.05 -19.42 4.58
N MET A 192 10.81 -20.63 4.07
CA MET A 192 10.37 -20.82 2.68
C MET A 192 8.98 -20.23 2.41
N ILE A 193 8.02 -20.40 3.33
CA ILE A 193 6.69 -19.79 3.23
C ILE A 193 6.79 -18.25 3.26
N ALA A 194 7.58 -17.70 4.17
CA ALA A 194 7.79 -16.27 4.31
C ALA A 194 8.49 -15.66 3.09
N LYS A 195 9.50 -16.35 2.54
CA LYS A 195 10.20 -15.93 1.33
C LYS A 195 9.31 -16.03 0.08
N LEU A 196 8.37 -16.98 0.09
CA LEU A 196 7.40 -17.19 -0.97
C LEU A 196 6.06 -16.52 -0.68
N ASN A 197 5.94 -15.65 0.35
CA ASN A 197 4.71 -15.05 0.89
C ASN A 197 3.73 -14.57 -0.19
N THR A 198 3.02 -15.50 -0.81
CA THR A 198 2.10 -15.25 -1.91
C THR A 198 0.73 -15.30 -1.29
N TYR A 199 0.27 -14.13 -0.87
CA TYR A 199 -1.07 -14.01 -0.34
C TYR A 199 -2.09 -13.95 -1.48
N GLY A 200 -3.27 -14.48 -1.21
CA GLY A 200 -4.41 -14.32 -2.11
C GLY A 200 -4.83 -12.85 -2.17
N VAL A 201 -5.47 -12.45 -3.27
CA VAL A 201 -5.91 -11.06 -3.51
C VAL A 201 -6.77 -10.47 -2.37
N GLU A 202 -7.51 -11.31 -1.64
CA GLU A 202 -8.32 -10.86 -0.49
C GLU A 202 -7.47 -10.43 0.71
N ALA A 203 -6.40 -11.15 1.01
CA ALA A 203 -5.44 -10.75 2.05
C ALA A 203 -4.65 -9.50 1.63
N GLU A 204 -4.34 -9.38 0.33
CA GLU A 204 -3.68 -8.18 -0.21
C GLU A 204 -4.57 -6.92 -0.12
N LYS A 205 -5.86 -7.03 -0.49
CA LYS A 205 -6.82 -5.93 -0.36
C LYS A 205 -7.02 -5.53 1.10
N ASP A 206 -7.05 -6.50 2.01
CA ASP A 206 -7.14 -6.27 3.44
C ASP A 206 -5.94 -5.44 3.92
N SER A 207 -4.71 -5.87 3.61
CA SER A 207 -3.50 -5.15 3.96
C SER A 207 -3.46 -3.75 3.35
N ASP A 208 -3.90 -3.60 2.09
CA ASP A 208 -4.01 -2.29 1.42
C ASP A 208 -4.98 -1.35 2.16
N HIS A 209 -6.13 -1.86 2.58
CA HIS A 209 -7.14 -1.10 3.30
C HIS A 209 -6.62 -0.67 4.68
N ALA A 210 -6.07 -1.62 5.43
CA ALA A 210 -5.48 -1.37 6.74
C ALA A 210 -4.34 -0.34 6.65
N ALA A 211 -3.48 -0.43 5.63
CA ALA A 211 -2.44 0.57 5.39
C ALA A 211 -3.02 1.97 5.19
N VAL A 212 -4.07 2.13 4.37
CA VAL A 212 -4.76 3.41 4.17
C VAL A 212 -5.32 3.93 5.51
N TYR A 213 -5.91 3.07 6.34
CA TYR A 213 -6.39 3.45 7.67
C TYR A 213 -5.26 3.90 8.59
N TYR A 214 -4.17 3.14 8.69
CA TYR A 214 -3.01 3.50 9.53
C TYR A 214 -2.40 4.82 9.08
N MET A 215 -2.20 4.99 7.78
CA MET A 215 -1.68 6.23 7.21
C MET A 215 -2.61 7.42 7.49
N SER A 216 -3.93 7.24 7.44
CA SER A 216 -4.92 8.30 7.74
C SER A 216 -4.86 8.82 9.19
N LYS A 217 -4.19 8.09 10.09
CA LYS A 217 -3.94 8.47 11.48
C LYS A 217 -2.49 8.91 11.74
N SER A 218 -1.65 8.86 10.70
CA SER A 218 -0.24 9.26 10.74
C SER A 218 -0.04 10.63 10.09
N ARG A 219 1.21 11.09 10.05
CA ARG A 219 1.57 12.28 9.26
C ARG A 219 1.66 12.03 7.75
N TYR A 220 1.71 10.77 7.32
CA TYR A 220 1.95 10.38 5.93
C TYR A 220 0.67 10.43 5.10
N ASN A 221 0.82 10.81 3.82
CA ASN A 221 -0.30 10.91 2.91
C ASN A 221 -0.90 9.52 2.59
N PRO A 222 -2.19 9.24 2.91
CA PRO A 222 -2.80 7.91 2.71
C PRO A 222 -2.89 7.46 1.24
N VAL A 223 -2.61 8.36 0.29
CA VAL A 223 -2.50 8.06 -1.15
C VAL A 223 -1.15 7.42 -1.50
N GLY A 224 -0.22 7.32 -0.54
CA GLY A 224 1.12 6.78 -0.67
C GLY A 224 1.18 5.39 -1.32
N LEU A 225 0.47 4.43 -0.71
CA LEU A 225 0.46 3.05 -1.21
C LEU A 225 -0.16 2.93 -2.61
N LEU A 226 -1.27 3.65 -2.87
CA LEU A 226 -1.89 3.66 -4.19
C LEU A 226 -0.92 4.19 -5.27
N THR A 227 -0.23 5.29 -4.99
CA THR A 227 0.72 5.91 -5.94
C THR A 227 1.90 4.97 -6.22
N PHE A 228 2.43 4.33 -5.18
CA PHE A 228 3.47 3.31 -5.31
C PHE A 228 3.00 2.14 -6.18
N MET A 229 1.82 1.59 -5.91
CA MET A 229 1.27 0.42 -6.61
C MET A 229 0.97 0.70 -8.08
N GLU A 230 0.45 1.88 -8.41
CA GLU A 230 0.26 2.28 -9.81
C GLU A 230 1.59 2.44 -10.55
N ARG A 231 2.62 3.00 -9.90
CA ARG A 231 3.96 3.08 -10.49
C ARG A 231 4.57 1.71 -10.69
N LEU A 232 4.38 0.81 -9.74
CA LEU A 232 4.82 -0.58 -9.82
C LEU A 232 4.11 -1.28 -10.99
N GLY A 233 2.78 -1.24 -11.09
CA GLY A 233 2.03 -1.84 -12.20
C GLY A 233 2.40 -1.26 -13.57
N ARG A 234 2.72 0.04 -13.65
CA ARG A 234 3.25 0.65 -14.89
C ARG A 234 4.58 0.02 -15.30
N ARG A 235 5.51 -0.15 -14.36
CA ARG A 235 6.85 -0.71 -14.65
C ARG A 235 6.74 -2.14 -15.19
N GLU A 236 5.83 -2.93 -14.63
CA GLU A 236 5.53 -4.29 -15.08
C GLU A 236 5.06 -4.30 -16.54
N ARG A 237 4.08 -3.46 -16.89
CA ARG A 237 3.56 -3.35 -18.27
C ARG A 237 4.64 -2.96 -19.28
N LEU A 238 5.60 -2.11 -18.88
CA LEU A 238 6.68 -1.64 -19.74
C LEU A 238 7.88 -2.60 -19.79
N ARG A 239 8.05 -3.46 -18.78
CA ARG A 239 9.18 -4.38 -18.66
C ARG A 239 8.72 -5.71 -18.03
N PRO A 240 7.92 -6.52 -18.74
CA PRO A 240 7.37 -7.77 -18.21
C PRO A 240 8.46 -8.81 -17.87
N GLU A 241 9.68 -8.66 -18.39
CA GLU A 241 10.82 -9.56 -18.18
C GLU A 241 11.55 -9.35 -16.84
N VAL A 242 11.20 -8.30 -16.06
CA VAL A 242 11.83 -8.04 -14.76
C VAL A 242 10.99 -8.67 -13.65
N GLU A 243 11.36 -9.87 -13.21
CA GLU A 243 10.85 -10.45 -11.95
C GLU A 243 11.31 -9.60 -10.76
N LEU A 244 10.56 -8.56 -10.38
CA LEU A 244 10.79 -7.89 -9.09
C LEU A 244 10.30 -8.79 -7.95
N GLY A 245 11.04 -8.80 -6.84
CA GLY A 245 10.68 -9.54 -5.63
C GLY A 245 9.23 -9.33 -5.18
N ILE A 246 8.76 -8.07 -5.11
CA ILE A 246 7.37 -7.76 -4.73
C ILE A 246 6.32 -8.33 -5.67
N TYR A 247 6.60 -8.55 -6.97
CA TYR A 247 5.60 -9.16 -7.87
C TYR A 247 5.37 -10.63 -7.55
N ARG A 248 6.38 -11.30 -6.98
CA ARG A 248 6.29 -12.71 -6.61
C ARG A 248 5.53 -12.89 -5.30
N THR A 249 5.61 -11.93 -4.40
CA THR A 249 4.96 -11.98 -3.07
C THR A 249 3.61 -11.26 -3.06
N HIS A 250 3.55 -10.06 -3.66
CA HIS A 250 2.41 -9.14 -3.63
C HIS A 250 2.14 -8.55 -5.03
N PRO A 251 1.62 -9.32 -6.00
CA PRO A 251 1.39 -8.81 -7.35
C PRO A 251 0.41 -7.62 -7.32
N PRO A 252 0.74 -6.48 -7.97
CA PRO A 252 -0.20 -5.40 -8.13
C PRO A 252 -1.30 -5.83 -9.09
N SER A 253 -2.51 -5.38 -8.80
CA SER A 253 -3.65 -5.63 -9.67
C SER A 253 -4.50 -4.40 -9.82
N ILE A 254 -5.19 -4.30 -10.95
CA ILE A 254 -6.19 -3.26 -11.20
C ILE A 254 -7.25 -3.29 -10.07
N GLU A 255 -7.62 -4.49 -9.64
CA GLU A 255 -8.62 -4.71 -8.60
C GLU A 255 -8.19 -4.13 -7.23
N ARG A 256 -6.93 -4.33 -6.82
CA ARG A 256 -6.38 -3.75 -5.58
C ARG A 256 -6.38 -2.23 -5.60
N SER A 257 -5.87 -1.65 -6.69
CA SER A 257 -5.87 -0.19 -6.87
C SER A 257 -7.28 0.41 -6.87
N GLN A 258 -8.24 -0.25 -7.54
CA GLN A 258 -9.65 0.17 -7.51
C GLN A 258 -10.25 0.07 -6.11
N SER A 259 -9.91 -0.98 -5.37
CA SER A 259 -10.32 -1.16 -3.97
C SER A 259 -9.81 -0.03 -3.07
N MET A 260 -8.53 0.36 -3.21
CA MET A 260 -7.97 1.52 -2.50
C MET A 260 -8.63 2.84 -2.91
N ILE A 261 -8.87 3.06 -4.21
CA ILE A 261 -9.57 4.27 -4.71
C ILE A 261 -10.98 4.37 -4.10
N ALA A 262 -11.70 3.25 -4.03
CA ALA A 262 -13.02 3.19 -3.42
C ALA A 262 -12.96 3.54 -1.92
N LEU A 263 -12.00 2.97 -1.18
CA LEU A 263 -11.80 3.29 0.23
C LEU A 263 -11.43 4.75 0.46
N LEU A 264 -10.44 5.28 -0.26
CA LEU A 264 -10.03 6.69 -0.16
C LEU A 264 -11.21 7.64 -0.43
N THR A 265 -12.04 7.30 -1.42
CA THR A 265 -13.26 8.06 -1.74
C THR A 265 -14.29 7.98 -0.60
N GLN A 266 -14.52 6.79 -0.04
CA GLN A 266 -15.40 6.59 1.10
C GLN A 266 -14.95 7.40 2.32
N LEU A 267 -13.64 7.45 2.57
CA LEU A 267 -13.03 8.22 3.65
C LEU A 267 -12.94 9.73 3.35
N LYS A 268 -13.38 10.17 2.17
CA LYS A 268 -13.31 11.56 1.70
C LYS A 268 -11.87 12.10 1.68
N ILE A 269 -10.89 11.23 1.43
CA ILE A 269 -9.49 11.59 1.26
C ILE A 269 -9.27 11.94 -0.21
N PRO A 270 -8.85 13.18 -0.54
CA PRO A 270 -8.55 13.56 -1.91
C PRO A 270 -7.39 12.72 -2.48
N ILE A 271 -7.57 12.16 -3.67
CA ILE A 271 -6.56 11.33 -4.32
C ILE A 271 -5.56 12.22 -5.09
N ASN A 272 -4.65 12.84 -4.35
CA ASN A 272 -3.57 13.66 -4.90
C ASN A 272 -2.26 12.86 -4.99
N ARG A 273 -1.97 12.33 -6.18
CA ARG A 273 -0.77 11.52 -6.45
C ARG A 273 0.50 12.38 -6.53
N ARG A 274 0.37 13.62 -6.99
CA ARG A 274 1.51 14.54 -7.18
C ARG A 274 2.05 15.08 -5.86
N ALA A 275 1.21 15.12 -4.82
CA ALA A 275 1.64 15.39 -3.45
C ALA A 275 2.50 14.24 -2.89
N VAL A 276 2.23 12.99 -3.33
CA VAL A 276 2.98 11.79 -2.91
C VAL A 276 4.26 11.62 -3.72
N ASP A 277 4.18 11.70 -5.05
CA ASP A 277 5.32 11.59 -5.97
C ASP A 277 5.46 12.91 -6.75
N PRO A 278 6.27 13.87 -6.25
CA PRO A 278 6.48 15.14 -6.94
C PRO A 278 7.13 14.98 -8.32
N THR A 279 7.74 13.82 -8.63
CA THR A 279 8.47 13.62 -9.89
C THR A 279 7.55 13.52 -11.11
N ILE A 280 6.26 13.20 -10.89
CA ILE A 280 5.25 13.20 -11.97
C ILE A 280 4.59 14.58 -12.15
N GLY A 281 4.92 15.53 -11.25
CA GLY A 281 4.47 16.92 -11.22
C GLY A 281 4.95 17.77 -12.40
N ALA A 282 4.15 18.77 -12.78
CA ALA A 282 4.63 19.91 -13.53
C ALA A 282 5.58 20.74 -12.64
N ARG A 283 6.74 21.10 -13.20
CA ARG A 283 7.83 21.83 -12.56
C ARG A 283 8.29 22.98 -13.43
N VAL A 284 9.00 23.91 -12.81
CA VAL A 284 9.54 25.11 -13.47
C VAL A 284 11.05 24.98 -13.58
N GLU A 285 11.57 25.20 -14.78
CA GLU A 285 12.99 25.27 -15.08
C GLU A 285 13.32 26.64 -15.67
N THR A 286 14.15 27.42 -14.98
CA THR A 286 14.60 28.72 -15.49
C THR A 286 15.64 28.52 -16.58
N VAL A 287 15.46 29.16 -17.72
CA VAL A 287 16.35 29.07 -18.88
C VAL A 287 16.77 30.46 -19.30
N THR A 288 18.08 30.71 -19.38
CA THR A 288 18.60 31.98 -19.91
C THR A 288 19.06 31.77 -21.35
N HIS A 289 18.58 32.59 -22.27
CA HIS A 289 19.00 32.60 -23.67
C HIS A 289 19.16 34.04 -24.13
N GLU A 290 20.32 34.38 -24.71
CA GLU A 290 20.60 35.73 -25.25
C GLU A 290 20.31 36.87 -24.24
N SER A 291 20.66 36.67 -22.97
CA SER A 291 20.41 37.61 -21.86
C SER A 291 18.94 37.83 -21.48
N VAL A 292 18.01 37.05 -22.05
CA VAL A 292 16.61 36.99 -21.64
C VAL A 292 16.40 35.76 -20.76
N THR A 293 15.77 35.97 -19.61
CA THR A 293 15.39 34.87 -18.71
C THR A 293 13.98 34.41 -19.03
N TYR A 294 13.84 33.12 -19.31
CA TYR A 294 12.59 32.42 -19.52
C TYR A 294 12.35 31.41 -18.39
N ALA A 295 11.12 30.94 -18.29
CA ALA A 295 10.74 29.86 -17.40
C ALA A 295 9.99 28.79 -18.21
N ASP A 296 10.59 27.60 -18.31
CA ASP A 296 9.98 26.46 -18.96
C ASP A 296 9.12 25.71 -17.94
N VAL A 297 7.84 25.50 -18.25
CA VAL A 297 6.99 24.57 -17.49
C VAL A 297 7.12 23.21 -18.13
N THR A 298 7.64 22.23 -17.38
CA THR A 298 7.89 20.87 -17.86
C THR A 298 7.21 19.84 -16.97
N MET A 299 6.81 18.71 -17.55
CA MET A 299 6.23 17.57 -16.82
C MET A 299 6.61 16.28 -17.53
N ASN A 300 7.06 15.25 -16.80
CA ASN A 300 7.49 13.97 -17.37
C ASN A 300 8.44 14.11 -18.59
N GLY A 301 9.35 15.09 -18.55
CA GLY A 301 10.29 15.38 -19.65
C GLY A 301 9.69 16.10 -20.86
N THR A 302 8.37 16.34 -20.88
CA THR A 302 7.71 17.14 -21.91
C THR A 302 7.62 18.59 -21.44
N ARG A 303 8.10 19.52 -22.26
CA ARG A 303 7.88 20.96 -22.04
C ARG A 303 6.48 21.33 -22.50
N ILE A 304 5.69 21.85 -21.56
CA ILE A 304 4.33 22.36 -21.83
C ILE A 304 4.43 23.70 -22.56
N ILE A 305 5.20 24.64 -22.01
CA ILE A 305 5.39 25.97 -22.61
C ILE A 305 6.64 26.64 -22.03
N ARG A 306 7.27 27.50 -22.84
CA ARG A 306 8.27 28.47 -22.41
C ARG A 306 7.60 29.82 -22.16
N LEU A 307 7.76 30.37 -20.96
CA LEU A 307 7.20 31.67 -20.59
C LEU A 307 8.28 32.73 -20.46
N ALA A 308 7.97 33.94 -20.91
CA ALA A 308 8.73 35.16 -20.71
C ALA A 308 8.04 36.06 -19.67
N ASP A 309 8.63 37.22 -19.38
CA ASP A 309 7.93 38.24 -18.59
C ASP A 309 6.73 38.79 -19.36
N ALA A 310 5.61 39.03 -18.66
CA ALA A 310 4.42 39.64 -19.24
C ALA A 310 3.91 40.78 -18.34
N GLY A 311 4.07 42.01 -18.83
CA GLY A 311 3.77 43.21 -18.05
C GLY A 311 4.62 43.26 -16.78
N ALA A 312 3.97 43.34 -15.62
CA ALA A 312 4.65 43.35 -14.32
C ALA A 312 4.90 41.96 -13.73
N THR A 313 4.46 40.87 -14.40
CA THR A 313 4.61 39.51 -13.87
C THR A 313 5.81 38.82 -14.51
N SER A 314 6.73 38.33 -13.69
CA SER A 314 7.92 37.61 -14.16
C SER A 314 7.56 36.25 -14.78
N ALA A 315 8.41 35.77 -15.69
CA ALA A 315 8.35 34.44 -16.28
C ALA A 315 8.21 33.36 -15.20
N ASP A 316 9.03 33.44 -14.15
CA ASP A 316 9.05 32.49 -13.03
C ASP A 316 7.71 32.45 -12.29
N THR A 317 7.13 33.61 -11.97
CA THR A 317 5.83 33.67 -11.26
C THR A 317 4.69 33.12 -12.14
N ARG A 318 4.69 33.44 -13.43
CA ARG A 318 3.73 32.87 -14.39
C ARG A 318 3.88 31.36 -14.49
N ALA A 319 5.11 30.86 -14.58
CA ALA A 319 5.40 29.44 -14.69
C ALA A 319 5.01 28.66 -13.44
N LYS A 320 5.27 29.18 -12.24
CA LYS A 320 4.86 28.56 -10.97
C LYS A 320 3.35 28.46 -10.86
N THR A 321 2.64 29.57 -11.14
CA THR A 321 1.16 29.60 -11.14
C THR A 321 0.58 28.60 -12.13
N LEU A 322 1.18 28.48 -13.32
CA LEU A 322 0.76 27.51 -14.33
C LEU A 322 1.04 26.08 -13.88
N ALA A 323 2.24 25.78 -13.37
CA ALA A 323 2.61 24.45 -12.89
C ALA A 323 1.69 23.96 -11.77
N GLU A 324 1.40 24.81 -10.77
CA GLU A 324 0.44 24.52 -9.69
C GLU A 324 -0.96 24.24 -10.25
N THR A 325 -1.40 25.02 -11.23
CA THR A 325 -2.72 24.85 -11.85
C THR A 325 -2.81 23.59 -12.69
N VAL A 326 -1.76 23.26 -13.44
CA VAL A 326 -1.68 22.00 -14.19
C VAL A 326 -1.71 20.81 -13.23
N ASN A 327 -0.91 20.82 -12.17
CA ASN A 327 -0.90 19.75 -11.18
C ASN A 327 -2.29 19.50 -10.58
N ARG A 328 -2.95 20.57 -10.10
CA ARG A 328 -4.30 20.48 -9.54
C ARG A 328 -5.32 19.92 -10.54
N LEU A 329 -5.29 20.39 -11.78
CA LEU A 329 -6.21 19.90 -12.81
C LEU A 329 -5.99 18.40 -13.11
N PHE A 330 -4.74 17.97 -13.19
CA PHE A 330 -4.43 16.55 -13.42
C PHE A 330 -4.88 15.68 -12.24
N ASP A 331 -4.78 16.16 -11.00
CA ASP A 331 -5.32 15.45 -9.83
C ASP A 331 -6.86 15.44 -9.83
N ASP A 332 -7.51 16.50 -10.32
CA ASP A 332 -8.96 16.65 -10.42
C ASP A 332 -9.58 15.95 -11.66
N ASN A 333 -8.98 14.86 -12.14
CA ASN A 333 -9.45 14.07 -13.29
C ASN A 333 -9.71 14.90 -14.57
N LEU A 334 -8.79 15.81 -14.90
CA LEU A 334 -8.78 16.45 -16.22
C LEU A 334 -8.70 15.40 -17.33
N VAL A 335 -9.44 15.63 -18.40
CA VAL A 335 -9.57 14.74 -19.56
C VAL A 335 -9.35 15.54 -20.84
N SER A 336 -8.93 14.90 -21.92
CA SER A 336 -8.52 15.59 -23.15
C SER A 336 -9.59 16.52 -23.75
N PHE A 337 -10.87 16.22 -23.54
CA PHE A 337 -12.00 17.04 -24.01
C PHE A 337 -12.22 18.30 -23.17
N ASP A 338 -11.68 18.37 -21.95
CA ASP A 338 -11.70 19.58 -21.13
C ASP A 338 -10.72 20.65 -21.66
N LEU A 339 -9.79 20.26 -22.54
CA LEU A 339 -8.76 21.13 -23.10
C LEU A 339 -9.12 21.60 -24.52
N ALA A 340 -9.07 22.91 -24.72
CA ALA A 340 -9.37 23.54 -26.01
C ALA A 340 -8.52 24.80 -26.24
N LEU A 341 -8.56 25.35 -27.46
CA LEU A 341 -8.09 26.71 -27.72
C LEU A 341 -9.25 27.71 -27.62
N SER A 342 -8.92 28.97 -27.34
CA SER A 342 -9.83 30.08 -27.59
C SER A 342 -10.10 30.25 -29.10
N GLY A 343 -11.18 30.96 -29.46
CA GLY A 343 -11.57 31.15 -30.86
C GLY A 343 -10.52 31.85 -31.74
N ASP A 344 -9.72 32.74 -31.15
CA ASP A 344 -8.58 33.42 -31.77
C ASP A 344 -7.26 32.61 -31.68
N LYS A 345 -7.30 31.44 -31.05
CA LYS A 345 -6.17 30.52 -30.85
C LYS A 345 -4.97 31.12 -30.09
N THR A 346 -5.19 32.14 -29.26
CA THR A 346 -4.12 32.76 -28.45
C THR A 346 -4.05 32.21 -27.03
N ARG A 347 -5.06 31.44 -26.61
CA ARG A 347 -5.16 30.89 -25.25
C ARG A 347 -5.44 29.41 -25.27
N VAL A 348 -4.83 28.69 -24.33
CA VAL A 348 -5.23 27.33 -23.96
C VAL A 348 -6.24 27.42 -22.84
N LEU A 349 -7.36 26.75 -23.01
CA LEU A 349 -8.46 26.68 -22.06
C LEU A 349 -8.50 25.29 -21.40
N ALA A 350 -8.79 25.25 -20.11
CA ALA A 350 -9.17 24.04 -19.38
C ALA A 350 -10.54 24.26 -18.74
N ARG A 351 -11.50 23.37 -19.01
CA ARG A 351 -12.90 23.48 -18.55
C ARG A 351 -13.49 24.87 -18.83
N ARG A 352 -13.26 25.37 -20.06
CA ARG A 352 -13.68 26.69 -20.57
C ARG A 352 -13.07 27.91 -19.84
N ARG A 353 -12.09 27.73 -18.95
CA ARG A 353 -11.34 28.82 -18.30
C ARG A 353 -9.96 28.93 -18.91
N THR A 354 -9.40 30.14 -18.93
CA THR A 354 -8.04 30.34 -19.45
C THR A 354 -7.03 29.67 -18.53
N LEU A 355 -6.28 28.71 -19.08
CA LEU A 355 -5.16 28.04 -18.41
C LEU A 355 -3.84 28.72 -18.80
N ILE A 356 -3.65 28.97 -20.09
CA ILE A 356 -2.47 29.63 -20.64
C ILE A 356 -2.92 30.78 -21.52
N ALA A 357 -2.43 31.99 -21.25
CA ALA A 357 -2.49 33.10 -22.18
C ALA A 357 -1.10 33.33 -22.76
N VAL A 358 -0.95 33.08 -24.06
CA VAL A 358 0.34 33.19 -24.75
C VAL A 358 0.57 34.64 -25.14
N SER A 359 1.69 35.20 -24.73
CA SER A 359 2.14 36.53 -25.12
C SER A 359 3.08 36.46 -26.33
N GLU A 360 3.26 37.60 -27.00
CA GLU A 360 4.26 37.76 -28.06
C GLU A 360 5.69 37.45 -27.58
N ALA A 361 5.99 37.72 -26.31
CA ALA A 361 7.29 37.42 -25.74
C ALA A 361 7.51 35.90 -25.54
N ASP A 362 6.46 35.17 -25.16
CA ASP A 362 6.49 33.70 -25.08
C ASP A 362 6.74 33.10 -26.47
N ALA A 363 6.00 33.58 -27.47
CA ALA A 363 6.10 33.13 -28.85
C ALA A 363 7.49 33.38 -29.45
N ARG A 364 8.07 34.57 -29.22
CA ARG A 364 9.47 34.87 -29.58
C ARG A 364 10.46 33.92 -28.90
N GLY A 365 10.28 33.65 -27.60
CA GLY A 365 11.13 32.72 -26.86
C GLY A 365 11.07 31.28 -27.36
N ALA A 366 9.97 30.91 -28.03
CA ALA A 366 9.79 29.63 -28.70
C ALA A 366 10.19 29.62 -30.19
N GLY A 367 10.48 30.78 -30.78
CA GLY A 367 10.72 30.92 -32.22
C GLY A 367 9.48 30.63 -33.08
N GLN A 368 8.29 30.89 -32.55
CA GLN A 368 6.99 30.53 -33.16
C GLN A 368 6.03 31.73 -33.14
N THR A 369 4.86 31.58 -33.78
CA THR A 369 3.74 32.54 -33.62
C THR A 369 3.00 32.28 -32.31
N VAL A 370 2.20 33.25 -31.85
CA VAL A 370 1.34 33.09 -30.66
C VAL A 370 0.41 31.89 -30.83
N GLN A 371 -0.22 31.74 -32.00
CA GLN A 371 -1.15 30.65 -32.27
C GLN A 371 -0.45 29.28 -32.31
N ALA A 372 0.72 29.19 -32.95
CA ALA A 372 1.50 27.95 -32.98
C ALA A 372 2.00 27.55 -31.59
N THR A 373 2.38 28.53 -30.77
CA THR A 373 2.80 28.30 -29.38
C THR A 373 1.64 27.79 -28.52
N ALA A 374 0.44 28.36 -28.67
CA ALA A 374 -0.76 27.90 -27.98
C ALA A 374 -1.18 26.49 -28.42
N GLU A 375 -1.16 26.21 -29.73
CA GLU A 375 -1.41 24.88 -30.29
C GLU A 375 -0.40 23.85 -29.77
N GLY A 376 0.89 24.19 -29.74
CA GLY A 376 1.95 23.35 -29.18
C GLY A 376 1.73 23.02 -27.70
N ALA A 377 1.39 24.02 -26.89
CA ALA A 377 1.12 23.83 -25.47
C ALA A 377 -0.13 22.95 -25.22
N LEU A 378 -1.20 23.13 -26.00
CA LEU A 378 -2.38 22.27 -25.95
C LEU A 378 -2.03 20.81 -26.29
N ASN A 379 -1.25 20.60 -27.34
CA ASN A 379 -0.84 19.26 -27.76
C ASN A 379 0.06 18.60 -26.71
N ALA A 380 1.00 19.34 -26.12
CA ALA A 380 1.81 18.86 -25.02
C ALA A 380 0.95 18.41 -23.83
N LEU A 381 -0.02 19.23 -23.41
CA LEU A 381 -0.95 18.88 -22.32
C LEU A 381 -1.80 17.65 -22.64
N ARG A 382 -2.30 17.49 -23.86
CA ARG A 382 -3.07 16.31 -24.27
C ARG A 382 -2.22 15.03 -24.28
N ASN A 383 -0.99 15.11 -24.78
CA ASN A 383 -0.06 13.99 -24.74
C ASN A 383 0.27 13.59 -23.31
N LEU A 384 0.49 14.57 -22.44
CA LEU A 384 0.73 14.36 -21.02
C LEU A 384 -0.48 13.75 -20.30
N LEU A 385 -1.70 14.19 -20.61
CA LEU A 385 -2.92 13.58 -20.08
C LEU A 385 -3.05 12.13 -20.50
N TRP A 386 -2.80 11.82 -21.77
CA TRP A 386 -2.84 10.45 -22.26
C TRP A 386 -1.82 9.56 -21.53
N GLN A 387 -0.58 10.03 -21.35
CA GLN A 387 0.45 9.32 -20.59
C GLN A 387 0.03 9.13 -19.13
N ASP A 388 -0.49 10.18 -18.49
CA ASP A 388 -0.92 10.15 -17.10
C ASP A 388 -2.08 9.17 -16.89
N GLN A 389 -3.07 9.15 -17.78
CA GLN A 389 -4.18 8.18 -17.77
C GLN A 389 -3.71 6.75 -18.03
N PHE A 390 -2.80 6.54 -18.98
CA PHE A 390 -2.20 5.23 -19.25
C PHE A 390 -1.45 4.68 -18.03
N ASN A 391 -0.85 5.58 -17.24
CA ASN A 391 -0.09 5.26 -16.04
C ASN A 391 -0.97 5.03 -14.80
N ARG A 392 -2.23 5.48 -14.81
CA ARG A 392 -3.19 5.24 -13.72
C ARG A 392 -3.87 3.89 -13.87
N THR A 393 -4.43 3.40 -12.76
CA THR A 393 -5.41 2.31 -12.86
C THR A 393 -6.68 2.86 -13.51
N PRO A 394 -7.28 2.16 -14.50
CA PRO A 394 -8.55 2.59 -15.07
C PRO A 394 -9.61 2.67 -13.96
N THR A 395 -10.17 3.86 -13.75
CA THR A 395 -11.36 4.00 -12.92
C THR A 395 -12.56 3.46 -13.69
N THR A 396 -13.54 2.87 -13.02
CA THR A 396 -14.76 2.31 -13.65
C THR A 396 -15.56 3.34 -14.48
N ALA A 397 -15.27 4.63 -14.33
CA ALA A 397 -15.83 5.73 -15.15
C ALA A 397 -15.16 5.92 -16.53
N SER A 398 -14.11 5.16 -16.87
CA SER A 398 -13.34 5.35 -18.10
C SER A 398 -13.27 4.10 -18.99
N VAL A 399 -14.30 3.25 -18.98
CA VAL A 399 -14.50 2.28 -20.06
C VAL A 399 -15.43 2.95 -21.09
N PRO A 400 -15.02 3.08 -22.37
CA PRO A 400 -15.85 3.67 -23.42
C PRO A 400 -17.14 2.88 -23.68
#